data_AF-A0A968TNT1-F1
#
_entry.id   AF-A0A968TNT1-F1
#
_cell.length_a   1.000
_cell.length_b   1.000
_cell.length_c   1.000
_cell.angle_alpha   90.00
_cell.angle_beta   90.00
_cell.angle_gamma   90.00
#
_symmetry.space_group_name_H-M   'P 1'
#
loop_
_entity.id
_entity.type
_entity.pdbx_description
1 polymer ?
#
loop_
_entity_poly.entity_id
_entity_poly.type
_entity_poly.pdbx_seq_one_letter_code
_entity_poly.pdbx_strand_id
1 'polypeptide(L)'
;MIFSSRHFIALGQAVEAGSKYGVGHNYQVEIYVADSPQEGAWRERVDAVLRRIDHAHLGLDQSLGFVPTTSALARWLAEELLRAGFKGLVGVRLECGDGLVTTYLVHPLDDKLAELDVFVSG
;
A
#
# COMPACT_ATOMS: atom_id res chain seq x y z
N MET A 1 -6.92 -20.84 2.50
CA MET A 1 -7.73 -19.98 1.59
C MET A 1 -7.14 -18.58 1.66
N ILE A 2 -6.98 -17.91 0.51
CA ILE A 2 -6.50 -16.51 0.45
C ILE A 2 -7.70 -15.62 0.14
N PHE A 3 -7.88 -14.58 0.95
CA PHE A 3 -8.89 -13.55 0.76
C PHE A 3 -8.21 -12.27 0.26
N SER A 4 -8.92 -11.50 -0.56
CA SER A 4 -8.44 -10.21 -1.05
C SER A 4 -9.45 -9.10 -0.80
N SER A 5 -9.02 -7.94 -0.28
CA SER A 5 -9.80 -6.69 -0.35
C SER A 5 -9.15 -5.71 -1.31
N ARG A 6 -9.97 -5.02 -2.09
CA ARG A 6 -9.56 -3.91 -2.95
C ARG A 6 -10.04 -2.57 -2.37
N HIS A 7 -9.15 -1.59 -2.32
CA HIS A 7 -9.40 -0.24 -1.85
C HIS A 7 -8.89 0.79 -2.86
N PHE A 8 -9.40 2.00 -2.75
CA PHE A 8 -8.94 3.15 -3.54
C PHE A 8 -8.51 4.27 -2.59
N ILE A 9 -7.33 4.83 -2.82
CA ILE A 9 -6.84 6.00 -2.08
C ILE A 9 -6.33 7.05 -3.07
N ALA A 10 -6.53 8.33 -2.76
CA ALA A 10 -6.01 9.43 -3.54
C ALA A 10 -4.79 10.03 -2.85
N LEU A 11 -3.65 10.10 -3.54
CA LEU A 11 -2.39 10.58 -2.96
C LEU A 11 -1.72 11.61 -3.86
N GLY A 12 -1.24 12.69 -3.26
CA GLY A 12 -0.32 13.63 -3.92
C GLY A 12 1.11 13.14 -3.83
N GLN A 13 1.80 12.98 -4.96
CA GLN A 13 3.23 12.64 -4.99
C GLN A 13 4.13 13.88 -5.02
N ALA A 14 5.40 13.69 -4.63
CA ALA A 14 6.40 14.75 -4.70
C ALA A 14 6.60 15.21 -6.15
N VAL A 15 7.01 16.47 -6.26
CA VAL A 15 7.23 17.16 -7.53
C VAL A 15 8.31 16.45 -8.35
N GLU A 16 7.97 15.97 -9.54
CA GLU A 16 8.97 15.78 -10.60
C GLU A 16 9.52 17.16 -11.03
N ALA A 17 10.81 17.24 -11.32
CA ALA A 17 11.48 18.51 -11.62
C ALA A 17 10.75 19.30 -12.74
N GLY A 18 10.02 20.36 -12.37
CA GLY A 18 9.38 21.28 -13.33
C GLY A 18 7.94 21.73 -13.02
N SER A 19 7.21 21.08 -12.11
CA SER A 19 5.84 21.49 -11.74
C SER A 19 5.78 22.19 -10.38
N LYS A 20 4.95 23.24 -10.24
CA LYS A 20 4.69 23.92 -8.95
C LYS A 20 3.70 23.17 -8.05
N TYR A 21 2.99 22.19 -8.61
CA TYR A 21 1.95 21.42 -7.96
C TYR A 21 2.28 19.94 -8.19
N GLY A 22 2.43 19.14 -7.13
CA GLY A 22 2.62 17.69 -7.26
C GLY A 22 1.49 17.04 -8.05
N VAL A 23 1.71 15.85 -8.58
CA VAL A 23 0.65 15.11 -9.30
C VAL A 23 -0.12 14.24 -8.31
N GLY A 24 -1.44 14.28 -8.40
CA GLY A 24 -2.33 13.41 -7.65
C GLY A 24 -2.58 12.12 -8.43
N HIS A 25 -2.42 10.97 -7.78
CA HIS A 25 -2.74 9.67 -8.35
C HIS A 25 -3.79 8.96 -7.51
N ASN A 26 -4.68 8.24 -8.19
CA ASN A 26 -5.54 7.26 -7.54
C ASN A 26 -4.78 5.94 -7.50
N TYR A 27 -4.67 5.35 -6.33
CA TYR A 27 -4.07 4.04 -6.14
C TYR A 27 -5.14 3.01 -5.90
N GLN A 28 -5.05 1.90 -6.61
CA GLN A 28 -5.74 0.67 -6.26
C GLN A 28 -4.85 -0.13 -5.31
N VAL A 29 -5.36 -0.43 -4.13
CA VAL A 29 -4.67 -1.21 -3.10
C VAL A 29 -5.34 -2.56 -2.97
N GLU A 30 -4.59 -3.64 -3.10
CA GLU A 30 -5.05 -5.01 -2.85
C GLU A 30 -4.28 -5.62 -1.68
N ILE A 31 -5.02 -6.14 -0.70
CA ILE A 31 -4.45 -6.80 0.49
C ILE A 31 -4.83 -8.27 0.44
N TYR A 32 -3.84 -9.15 0.48
CA TYR A 32 -4.02 -10.60 0.49
C TYR A 32 -3.84 -11.15 1.90
N VAL A 33 -4.77 -12.01 2.33
CA VAL A 33 -4.82 -12.52 3.71
C VAL A 33 -5.05 -14.03 3.72
N ALA A 34 -4.24 -14.76 4.49
CA ALA A 34 -4.44 -16.17 4.75
C ALA A 34 -5.33 -16.38 5.98
N ASP A 35 -6.33 -17.25 5.82
CA ASP A 35 -7.05 -17.91 6.93
C ASP A 35 -7.79 -16.99 7.92
N SER A 36 -8.65 -16.08 7.44
CA SER A 36 -9.49 -15.26 8.32
C SER A 36 -10.98 -15.61 8.23
N PRO A 37 -11.59 -16.21 9.28
CA PRO A 37 -13.03 -16.42 9.38
C PRO A 37 -13.83 -15.17 9.84
N GLN A 38 -13.18 -14.01 10.02
CA GLN A 38 -13.83 -12.77 10.48
C GLN A 38 -13.53 -11.60 9.54
N GLU A 39 -14.22 -11.56 8.40
CA GLU A 39 -13.97 -10.59 7.34
C GLU A 39 -14.06 -9.12 7.81
N GLY A 40 -14.99 -8.82 8.72
CA GLY A 40 -15.21 -7.45 9.21
C GLY A 40 -14.04 -6.89 10.04
N ALA A 41 -13.49 -7.68 10.96
CA ALA A 41 -12.50 -7.19 11.93
C ALA A 41 -11.16 -6.81 11.28
N TRP A 42 -10.82 -7.44 10.16
CA TRP A 42 -9.57 -7.13 9.45
C TRP A 42 -9.77 -6.02 8.42
N ARG A 43 -10.95 -5.93 7.77
CA ARG A 43 -11.30 -4.80 6.88
C ARG A 43 -11.24 -3.48 7.64
N GLU A 44 -11.81 -3.41 8.84
CA GLU A 44 -11.75 -2.21 9.69
C GLU A 44 -10.31 -1.77 10.01
N ARG A 45 -9.40 -2.73 10.22
CA ARG A 45 -7.98 -2.42 10.47
C ARG A 45 -7.29 -1.89 9.21
N VAL A 46 -7.56 -2.49 8.05
CA VAL A 46 -7.04 -1.98 6.77
C VAL A 46 -7.55 -0.56 6.54
N ASP A 47 -8.85 -0.32 6.70
CA ASP A 47 -9.46 1.01 6.55
C ASP A 47 -8.83 2.04 7.50
N ALA A 48 -8.58 1.66 8.76
CA ALA A 48 -7.93 2.53 9.73
C ALA A 48 -6.50 2.93 9.32
N VAL A 49 -5.74 2.01 8.71
CA VAL A 49 -4.40 2.30 8.18
C VAL A 49 -4.49 3.19 6.95
N LEU A 50 -5.38 2.86 5.99
CA LEU A 50 -5.52 3.62 4.75
C LEU A 50 -6.01 5.06 4.98
N ARG A 51 -6.91 5.29 5.94
CA ARG A 51 -7.37 6.65 6.31
C ARG A 51 -6.27 7.59 6.77
N ARG A 52 -5.11 7.07 7.21
CA ARG A 52 -3.97 7.90 7.62
C ARG A 52 -3.27 8.56 6.44
N ILE A 53 -3.42 7.98 5.26
CA ILE A 53 -2.74 8.44 4.05
C ILE A 53 -3.72 8.91 2.99
N ASP A 54 -5.00 8.53 3.04
CA ASP A 54 -5.98 8.99 2.06
C ASP A 54 -6.07 10.53 2.03
N HIS A 55 -6.03 11.09 0.82
CA HIS A 55 -5.90 12.52 0.55
C HIS A 55 -4.66 13.21 1.12
N ALA A 56 -3.65 12.46 1.58
CA ALA A 56 -2.36 13.02 1.99
C ALA A 56 -1.52 13.42 0.77
N HIS A 57 -0.65 14.41 0.96
CA HIS A 57 0.36 14.80 -0.01
C HIS A 57 1.72 14.27 0.44
N LEU A 58 2.08 13.06 -0.01
CA LEU A 58 3.30 12.35 0.40
C LEU A 58 4.60 13.12 0.08
N GLY A 59 4.57 14.04 -0.88
CA GLY A 59 5.70 14.94 -1.15
C GLY A 59 5.87 16.11 -0.17
N LEU A 60 4.85 16.40 0.65
CA LEU A 60 4.86 17.47 1.66
C LEU A 60 4.83 16.90 3.07
N ASP A 61 4.21 15.73 3.25
CA ASP A 61 4.14 15.02 4.50
C ASP A 61 5.39 14.16 4.73
N GLN A 62 6.39 14.75 5.38
CA GLN A 62 7.62 14.06 5.76
C GLN A 62 7.43 13.10 6.95
N SER A 63 6.26 13.09 7.61
CA SER A 63 6.04 12.26 8.81
C SER A 63 6.10 10.76 8.52
N LEU A 64 5.94 10.37 7.24
CA LEU A 64 5.99 8.99 6.79
C LEU A 64 7.42 8.45 6.61
N GLY A 65 8.42 9.33 6.49
CA GLY A 65 9.84 8.96 6.53
C GLY A 65 10.36 8.19 5.32
N PHE A 66 9.69 8.23 4.16
CA PHE A 66 10.14 7.57 2.92
C PHE A 66 10.00 8.48 1.69
N VAL A 67 10.76 8.16 0.62
CA VAL A 67 10.64 8.84 -0.67
C VAL A 67 9.39 8.32 -1.40
N PRO A 68 8.44 9.18 -1.79
CA PRO A 68 7.09 8.79 -2.19
C PRO A 68 7.06 8.14 -3.57
N THR A 69 7.53 6.91 -3.65
CA THR A 69 7.40 6.01 -4.81
C THR A 69 6.30 4.99 -4.54
N THR A 70 5.70 4.43 -5.60
CA THR A 70 4.69 3.37 -5.45
C THR A 70 5.23 2.17 -4.67
N SER A 71 6.50 1.78 -4.89
CA SER A 71 7.16 0.72 -4.14
C SER A 71 7.32 1.06 -2.66
N ALA A 72 7.85 2.25 -2.34
CA ALA A 72 8.03 2.65 -0.94
C ALA A 72 6.68 2.75 -0.20
N LEU A 73 5.63 3.21 -0.88
CA LEU A 73 4.28 3.24 -0.33
C LEU A 73 3.72 1.83 -0.09
N ALA A 74 3.90 0.91 -1.03
CA ALA A 74 3.45 -0.48 -0.89
C ALA A 74 4.14 -1.17 0.29
N ARG A 75 5.45 -0.95 0.43
CA ARG A 75 6.25 -1.42 1.56
C ARG A 75 5.76 -0.83 2.88
N TRP A 76 5.61 0.49 2.94
CA TRP A 76 5.15 1.19 4.14
C TRP A 76 3.79 0.64 4.59
N LEU A 77 2.87 0.42 3.65
CA LEU A 77 1.55 -0.13 3.96
C LEU A 77 1.64 -1.55 4.54
N ALA A 78 2.48 -2.41 3.97
CA ALA A 78 2.72 -3.75 4.49
C ALA A 78 3.29 -3.69 5.92
N GLU A 79 4.28 -2.83 6.17
CA GLU A 79 4.86 -2.62 7.49
C GLU A 79 3.83 -2.10 8.51
N GLU A 80 2.97 -1.15 8.12
CA GLU A 80 1.92 -0.62 9.01
C GLU A 80 0.86 -1.66 9.35
N LEU A 81 0.46 -2.51 8.39
CA LEU A 81 -0.46 -3.60 8.65
C LEU A 81 0.15 -4.62 9.62
N LEU A 82 1.43 -4.96 9.45
CA LEU A 82 2.15 -5.82 10.40
C LEU A 82 2.26 -5.18 11.78
N ARG A 83 2.60 -3.89 11.87
CA ARG A 83 2.63 -3.11 13.12
C ARG A 83 1.25 -3.05 13.81
N ALA A 84 0.17 -3.03 13.04
CA ALA A 84 -1.21 -3.11 13.54
C ALA A 84 -1.62 -4.54 13.99
N GLY A 85 -0.70 -5.50 13.95
CA GLY A 85 -0.94 -6.88 14.41
C GLY A 85 -1.73 -7.73 13.41
N PHE A 86 -1.58 -7.48 12.11
CA PHE A 86 -2.29 -8.20 11.07
C PHE A 86 -1.63 -9.56 10.75
N LYS A 87 -1.86 -10.55 11.63
CA LYS A 87 -1.17 -11.87 11.65
C LYS A 87 -1.47 -12.84 10.49
N GLY A 88 -2.21 -12.42 9.48
CA GLY A 88 -2.54 -13.23 8.29
C GLY A 88 -2.12 -12.57 6.99
N LEU A 89 -1.36 -11.46 7.03
CA LEU A 89 -0.96 -10.75 5.82
C LEU A 89 -0.10 -11.65 4.95
N VAL A 90 -0.53 -11.86 3.70
CA VAL A 90 0.22 -12.60 2.67
C VAL A 90 0.93 -11.63 1.75
N GLY A 91 0.31 -10.48 1.47
CA GLY A 91 0.91 -9.48 0.63
C GLY A 91 0.06 -8.24 0.43
N VAL A 92 0.69 -7.24 -0.15
CA VAL A 92 0.12 -5.95 -0.50
C VAL A 92 0.51 -5.66 -1.94
N ARG A 93 -0.48 -5.40 -2.80
CA ARG A 93 -0.27 -4.93 -4.17
C ARG A 93 -0.83 -3.53 -4.30
N LEU A 94 -0.01 -2.61 -4.79
CA LEU A 94 -0.42 -1.27 -5.18
C LEU A 94 -0.31 -1.09 -6.67
N GLU A 95 -1.31 -0.46 -7.25
CA GLU A 95 -1.31 0.00 -8.63
C GLU A 95 -1.60 1.49 -8.65
N CYS A 96 -0.67 2.25 -9.18
CA CYS A 96 -0.84 3.66 -9.48
C CYS A 96 -1.69 3.80 -10.75
N GLY A 97 -2.57 4.80 -10.82
CA GLY A 97 -3.45 5.03 -11.97
C GLY A 97 -2.77 5.29 -13.32
N ASP A 98 -1.44 5.30 -13.37
CA ASP A 98 -0.61 5.32 -14.58
C ASP A 98 -0.17 3.92 -15.07
N GLY A 99 -0.57 2.86 -14.36
CA GLY A 99 -0.24 1.46 -14.67
C GLY A 99 0.98 0.92 -13.92
N LEU A 100 1.67 1.72 -13.09
CA LEU A 100 2.78 1.22 -12.28
C LEU A 100 2.25 0.34 -11.14
N VAL A 101 2.75 -0.90 -11.07
CA VAL A 101 2.34 -1.89 -10.07
C VAL A 101 3.53 -2.32 -9.24
N THR A 102 3.39 -2.29 -7.91
CA THR A 102 4.34 -2.93 -6.99
C THR A 102 3.61 -3.91 -6.09
N THR A 103 4.18 -5.10 -5.91
CA THR A 103 3.66 -6.11 -4.98
C THR A 103 4.72 -6.42 -3.93
N TYR A 104 4.32 -6.50 -2.67
CA TYR A 104 5.12 -7.05 -1.59
C TYR A 104 4.45 -8.31 -1.07
N LEU A 105 5.21 -9.38 -0.91
CA LEU A 105 4.80 -10.58 -0.19
C LEU A 105 5.39 -10.57 1.21
N VAL A 106 4.61 -11.08 2.15
CA VAL A 106 5.03 -11.29 3.54
C VAL A 106 5.41 -12.74 3.71
N HIS A 107 6.63 -12.98 4.18
CA HIS A 107 7.08 -14.32 4.50
C HIS A 107 6.36 -14.82 5.76
N PRO A 108 5.74 -16.02 5.72
CA PRO A 108 4.80 -16.46 6.75
C PRO A 108 5.43 -16.83 8.10
N LEU A 109 6.76 -16.91 8.19
CA LEU A 109 7.46 -17.36 9.41
C LEU A 109 8.17 -16.24 10.17
N ASP A 110 8.55 -15.15 9.50
CA ASP A 110 9.39 -14.11 10.09
C ASP A 110 8.95 -12.69 9.70
N ASP A 111 7.75 -12.54 9.12
CA ASP A 111 7.13 -11.28 8.71
C ASP A 111 8.03 -10.42 7.79
N LYS A 112 9.04 -11.04 7.15
CA LYS A 112 9.92 -10.33 6.22
C LYS A 112 9.19 -10.03 4.93
N LEU A 113 9.45 -8.84 4.40
CA LEU A 113 8.90 -8.38 3.13
C LEU A 113 9.83 -8.78 1.97
N ALA A 114 9.25 -9.39 0.94
CA ALA A 114 9.88 -9.65 -0.33
C ALA A 114 9.17 -8.84 -1.41
N GLU A 115 9.91 -7.98 -2.10
CA GLU A 115 9.39 -7.19 -3.23
C GLU A 115 9.27 -8.07 -4.48
N LEU A 116 8.14 -7.96 -5.14
CA LEU A 116 7.87 -8.50 -6.47
C LEU A 116 7.44 -7.34 -7.35
N ASP A 117 8.39 -6.77 -8.08
CA ASP A 117 8.08 -5.83 -9.15
C ASP A 117 7.51 -6.58 -10.34
N VAL A 118 6.27 -6.23 -10.69
CA VAL A 118 5.64 -6.70 -11.93
C VAL A 118 5.35 -5.46 -12.75
N PHE A 119 6.24 -5.15 -13.71
CA PHE A 119 5.94 -4.16 -14.72
C PHE A 119 4.83 -4.69 -15.61
N VAL A 120 3.63 -4.11 -15.49
CA VAL A 120 2.56 -4.36 -16.46
C VAL A 120 2.77 -3.36 -17.59
N SER A 121 3.56 -3.76 -18.60
CA SER A 121 3.60 -3.02 -19.86
C SER A 121 2.22 -3.07 -20.50
N GLY A 122 1.54 -1.91 -20.54
CA GLY A 122 0.41 -1.67 -21.43
C GLY A 122 0.88 -1.45 -22.86
#